data_AF-A0AAW9X9Q2-F1
#
_entry.id   AF-A0AAW9X9Q2-F1
#
_cell.length_a   1.000
_cell.length_b   1.000
_cell.length_c   1.000
_cell.angle_alpha   90.00
_cell.angle_beta   90.00
_cell.angle_gamma   90.00
#
_symmetry.space_group_name_H-M   'P 1'
#
loop_
_entity.id
_entity.type
_entity.pdbx_description
1 polymer ?
#
loop_
_entity_poly.entity_id
_entity_poly.type
_entity_poly.pdbx_seq_one_letter_code
_entity_poly.pdbx_strand_id
1 'polypeptide(L)'
;MQYTGTLASILEAHAKDNYLPNKKFDINVISKWKDCLDESEVWAIDIQQLRTCQHSLEFHREKEWAEWKKIIPPLLDKINQFFLISKPGQPVTFINGQNKTADELLVFSRYLRKQTAEIESVRQLLLSQMREEFIELTSFEPVTMFSLFKSIKKNVMQFFCISALKN
;
A
#
# COMPACT_ATOMS: atom_id res chain seq x y z
N MET A 1 0.82 -3.81 4.14
CA MET A 1 2.23 -4.24 3.92
C MET A 1 2.72 -4.96 5.18
N GLN A 2 3.05 -6.25 5.11
CA GLN A 2 3.39 -7.04 6.31
C GLN A 2 4.70 -6.58 6.97
N TYR A 3 5.71 -6.21 6.19
CA TYR A 3 7.03 -5.78 6.67
C TYR A 3 6.96 -4.70 7.76
N THR A 4 6.27 -3.58 7.51
CA THR A 4 6.25 -2.45 8.47
C THR A 4 5.51 -2.78 9.77
N GLY A 5 4.46 -3.61 9.68
CA GLY A 5 3.75 -4.12 10.86
C GLY A 5 4.61 -5.09 11.67
N THR A 6 5.36 -5.97 10.99
CA THR A 6 6.30 -6.91 11.64
C THR A 6 7.45 -6.16 12.30
N LEU A 7 8.07 -5.20 11.60
CA LEU A 7 9.13 -4.36 12.15
C LEU A 7 8.66 -3.59 13.40
N ALA A 8 7.45 -3.01 13.34
CA ALA A 8 6.85 -2.34 14.50
C ALA A 8 6.70 -3.28 15.71
N SER A 9 6.28 -4.53 15.45
CA SER A 9 6.05 -5.52 16.50
C SER A 9 7.36 -6.00 17.13
N ILE A 10 8.41 -6.20 16.33
CA ILE A 10 9.77 -6.54 16.82
C ILE A 10 10.31 -5.43 17.72
N LEU A 11 10.24 -4.17 17.25
CA LEU A 11 10.72 -3.02 18.02
C LEU A 11 9.96 -2.85 19.34
N GLU A 12 8.64 -3.04 19.32
CA GLU A 12 7.82 -2.94 20.52
C GLU A 12 8.08 -4.07 21.52
N ALA A 13 8.24 -5.32 21.05
CA ALA A 13 8.56 -6.46 21.91
C ALA A 13 9.86 -6.22 22.66
N HIS A 14 10.93 -5.86 21.96
CA HIS A 14 12.23 -5.58 22.59
C HIS A 14 12.21 -4.36 23.52
N ALA A 15 11.44 -3.33 23.18
CA ALA A 15 11.28 -2.15 24.03
C ALA A 15 10.49 -2.44 25.32
N LYS A 16 9.48 -3.33 25.26
CA LYS A 16 8.66 -3.72 26.42
C LYS A 16 9.36 -4.72 27.33
N ASP A 17 9.98 -5.74 26.76
CA ASP A 17 10.67 -6.80 27.54
C ASP A 17 11.85 -6.24 28.34
N ASN A 18 12.42 -5.11 27.88
CA ASN A 18 13.55 -4.44 28.53
C ASN A 18 13.19 -3.05 29.05
N TYR A 19 11.91 -2.80 29.38
CA TYR A 19 11.45 -1.48 29.79
C TYR A 19 12.04 -1.08 31.16
N LEU A 20 13.19 -0.42 31.11
CA LEU A 20 13.78 0.33 32.20
C LEU A 20 13.84 1.81 31.78
N PRO A 21 13.46 2.75 32.67
CA PRO A 21 13.62 4.17 32.39
C PRO A 21 15.07 4.44 31.99
N ASN A 22 15.30 5.09 30.84
CA ASN A 22 16.61 5.37 30.24
C ASN A 22 17.39 4.18 29.66
N LYS A 23 16.77 3.00 29.44
CA LYS A 23 17.43 1.93 28.68
C LYS A 23 17.74 2.42 27.26
N LYS A 24 19.02 2.32 26.92
CA LYS A 24 19.56 2.63 25.60
C LYS A 24 19.88 1.33 24.87
N PHE A 25 19.51 1.29 23.60
CA PHE A 25 19.81 0.22 22.67
C PHE A 25 20.82 0.74 21.67
N ASP A 26 21.94 0.05 21.52
CA ASP A 26 22.93 0.35 20.49
C ASP A 26 22.28 0.18 19.12
N ILE A 27 22.48 1.16 18.24
CA ILE A 27 21.91 1.10 16.89
C ILE A 27 22.36 -0.15 16.13
N ASN A 28 23.56 -0.67 16.38
CA ASN A 28 24.06 -1.90 15.77
C ASN A 28 23.22 -3.12 16.18
N VAL A 29 22.70 -3.14 17.42
CA VAL A 29 21.83 -4.22 17.89
C VAL A 29 20.46 -4.10 17.25
N ILE A 30 19.91 -2.89 17.18
CA ILE A 30 18.59 -2.66 16.57
C ILE A 30 18.62 -2.93 15.06
N SER A 31 19.71 -2.56 14.38
CA SER A 31 19.91 -2.84 12.95
C SER A 31 19.90 -4.33 12.67
N LYS A 32 20.50 -5.17 13.52
CA LYS A 32 20.44 -6.63 13.36
C LYS A 32 19.01 -7.17 13.35
N TRP A 33 18.11 -6.59 14.14
CA TRP A 33 16.69 -7.02 14.13
C TRP A 33 16.01 -6.70 12.79
N LYS A 34 16.38 -5.56 12.18
CA LYS A 34 15.92 -5.20 10.83
C LYS A 34 16.57 -6.10 9.78
N ASP A 35 17.87 -6.37 9.88
CA ASP A 35 18.59 -7.22 8.94
C ASP A 35 17.99 -8.65 8.92
N CYS A 36 17.66 -9.21 10.09
CA CYS A 36 16.95 -10.49 10.17
C CYS A 36 15.57 -10.46 9.48
N LEU A 37 14.88 -9.31 9.48
CA LEU A 37 13.61 -9.15 8.77
C LEU A 37 13.82 -9.01 7.26
N ASP A 38 14.88 -8.32 6.84
CA ASP A 38 15.26 -8.14 5.44
C ASP A 38 15.73 -9.44 4.78
N GLU A 39 16.30 -10.37 5.56
CA GLU A 39 16.72 -11.69 5.12
C GLU A 39 15.59 -12.73 5.13
N SER A 40 14.41 -12.38 5.64
CA SER A 40 13.26 -13.29 5.74
C SER A 40 12.64 -13.58 4.38
N GLU A 41 12.57 -14.84 3.97
CA GLU A 41 11.87 -15.24 2.73
C GLU A 41 10.39 -14.85 2.71
N VAL A 42 9.75 -14.76 3.88
CA VAL A 42 8.31 -14.52 4.02
C VAL A 42 8.01 -13.03 4.21
N TRP A 43 8.84 -12.34 4.98
CA TRP A 43 8.54 -10.98 5.44
C TRP A 43 9.39 -9.90 4.79
N ALA A 44 10.48 -10.26 4.10
CA ALA A 44 11.33 -9.29 3.41
C ALA A 44 10.55 -8.53 2.34
N ILE A 45 11.00 -7.30 2.08
CA ILE A 45 10.46 -6.51 0.97
C ILE A 45 10.99 -7.10 -0.33
N ASP A 46 10.10 -7.62 -1.18
CA ASP A 46 10.44 -7.91 -2.57
C ASP A 46 10.66 -6.60 -3.33
N ILE A 47 11.93 -6.20 -3.44
CA ILE A 47 12.36 -4.97 -4.11
C ILE A 47 11.96 -4.98 -5.58
N GLN A 48 11.97 -6.15 -6.22
CA GLN A 48 11.65 -6.25 -7.64
C GLN A 48 10.15 -6.03 -7.87
N GLN A 49 9.29 -6.67 -7.07
CA GLN A 49 7.86 -6.41 -7.09
C GLN A 49 7.55 -4.94 -6.77
N LEU A 50 8.23 -4.35 -5.78
CA LEU A 50 8.04 -2.94 -5.44
C LEU A 50 8.32 -2.02 -6.63
N ARG A 51 9.41 -2.28 -7.37
CA ARG A 51 9.76 -1.53 -8.59
C ARG A 51 8.75 -1.74 -9.70
N THR A 52 8.27 -2.96 -9.91
CA THR A 52 7.23 -3.26 -10.90
C THR A 52 5.92 -2.55 -10.56
N CYS A 53 5.51 -2.54 -9.29
CA CYS A 53 4.35 -1.79 -8.82
C CYS A 53 4.53 -0.29 -9.03
N GLN A 54 5.69 0.26 -8.65
CA GLN A 54 6.01 1.67 -8.88
C GLN A 54 5.87 2.04 -10.36
N HIS A 55 6.48 1.27 -11.27
CA HIS A 55 6.39 1.50 -12.70
C HIS A 55 4.94 1.42 -13.18
N SER A 56 4.21 0.38 -12.78
CA SER A 56 2.82 0.20 -13.21
C SER A 56 1.92 1.35 -12.78
N LEU A 57 2.11 1.86 -11.56
CA LEU A 57 1.36 3.02 -11.06
C LEU A 57 1.75 4.29 -11.82
N GLU A 58 3.04 4.54 -11.99
CA GLU A 58 3.56 5.75 -12.64
C GLU A 58 3.05 5.91 -14.08
N PHE A 59 2.97 4.82 -14.85
CA PHE A 59 2.61 4.88 -16.27
C PHE A 59 1.12 4.65 -16.56
N HIS A 60 0.41 3.94 -15.68
CA HIS A 60 -0.98 3.54 -15.96
C HIS A 60 -2.01 4.12 -15.00
N ARG A 61 -1.59 4.68 -13.85
CA ARG A 61 -2.48 5.08 -12.75
C ARG A 61 -1.97 6.34 -12.05
N GLU A 62 -2.04 7.48 -12.74
CA GLU A 62 -1.48 8.75 -12.28
C GLU A 62 -2.00 9.20 -10.89
N LYS A 63 -3.30 8.99 -10.62
CA LYS A 63 -3.90 9.38 -9.33
C LYS A 63 -3.33 8.55 -8.19
N GLU A 64 -3.24 7.24 -8.38
CA GLU A 64 -2.74 6.29 -7.39
C GLU A 64 -1.21 6.40 -7.25
N TRP A 65 -0.51 6.80 -8.32
CA TRP A 65 0.89 7.19 -8.26
C TRP A 65 1.12 8.42 -7.38
N ALA A 66 0.22 9.41 -7.40
CA ALA A 66 0.32 10.58 -6.53
C ALA A 66 0.20 10.18 -5.04
N GLU A 67 -0.70 9.26 -4.70
CA GLU A 67 -0.83 8.73 -3.34
C GLU A 67 0.37 7.87 -2.94
N TRP A 68 0.87 7.04 -3.85
CA TRP A 68 2.10 6.27 -3.63
C TRP A 68 3.29 7.17 -3.28
N LYS A 69 3.50 8.26 -4.02
CA LYS A 69 4.59 9.22 -3.78
C LYS A 69 4.49 9.91 -2.43
N LYS A 70 3.27 10.10 -1.90
CA LYS A 70 3.06 10.71 -0.57
C LYS A 70 3.39 9.75 0.57
N ILE A 71 3.22 8.44 0.37
CA ILE A 71 3.29 7.45 1.44
C ILE A 71 4.62 6.69 1.42
N ILE A 72 4.96 6.06 0.29
CA ILE A 72 6.05 5.08 0.24
C ILE A 72 7.45 5.70 0.33
N PRO A 73 7.84 6.70 -0.50
CA PRO A 73 9.17 7.29 -0.39
C PRO A 73 9.44 7.94 0.99
N PRO A 74 8.52 8.74 1.56
CA PRO A 74 8.73 9.32 2.90
C PRO A 74 8.85 8.26 4.00
N LEU A 75 8.11 7.16 3.91
CA LEU A 75 8.21 6.04 4.85
C LEU A 75 9.58 5.36 4.78
N LEU A 76 10.07 5.05 3.57
CA LEU A 76 11.41 4.49 3.37
C LEU A 76 12.50 5.43 3.90
N ASP A 77 12.33 6.73 3.68
CA ASP A 77 13.23 7.76 4.20
C ASP A 77 13.23 7.82 5.72
N LYS A 78 12.06 7.70 6.34
CA LYS A 78 11.93 7.66 7.80
C LYS A 78 12.58 6.42 8.40
N ILE A 79 12.44 5.27 7.75
CA ILE A 79 13.13 4.03 8.13
C ILE A 79 14.64 4.24 8.03
N ASN A 80 15.15 4.73 6.90
CA ASN A 80 16.57 4.98 6.71
C ASN A 80 17.14 5.94 7.76
N GLN A 81 16.43 7.03 8.06
CA GLN A 81 16.80 7.99 9.11
C GLN A 81 16.81 7.35 10.51
N PHE A 82 15.83 6.51 10.83
CA PHE A 82 15.76 5.86 12.14
C PHE A 82 16.94 4.92 12.37
N PHE A 83 17.29 4.14 11.34
CA PHE A 83 18.40 3.16 11.37
C PHE A 83 19.76 3.76 10.99
N LEU A 84 19.84 5.08 10.75
CA LEU A 84 21.07 5.78 10.33
C LEU A 84 21.69 5.21 9.03
N ILE A 85 20.83 4.69 8.15
CA ILE A 85 21.23 4.14 6.84
C ILE A 85 21.52 5.31 5.91
N SER A 86 22.76 5.40 5.45
CA SER A 86 23.19 6.44 4.52
C SER A 86 22.73 6.12 3.11
N LYS A 87 22.16 7.09 2.41
CA LYS A 87 21.79 6.94 0.99
C LYS A 87 23.01 7.15 0.09
N PRO A 88 23.02 6.56 -1.12
CA PRO A 88 24.03 6.87 -2.13
C PRO A 88 24.14 8.39 -2.35
N GLY A 89 25.36 8.92 -2.30
CA GLY A 89 25.63 10.36 -2.48
C GLY A 89 25.46 11.23 -1.22
N GLN A 90 25.06 10.66 -0.08
CA GLN A 90 25.05 11.36 1.21
C GLN A 90 26.31 11.03 2.03
N PRO A 91 26.75 11.93 2.94
CA PRO A 91 27.82 11.63 3.87
C PRO A 91 27.51 10.38 4.70
N VAL A 92 28.50 9.50 4.85
CA VAL A 92 28.35 8.28 5.67
C VAL A 92 28.12 8.68 7.12
N THR A 93 27.00 8.21 7.67
CA THR A 93 26.67 8.41 9.09
C THR A 93 27.38 7.35 9.92
N PHE A 94 28.21 7.78 10.87
CA PHE A 94 28.87 6.85 11.79
C PHE A 94 27.87 6.30 12.81
N ILE A 95 27.59 5.00 12.72
CA ILE A 95 26.65 4.29 13.60
C ILE A 95 27.28 3.92 14.96
N ASN A 96 28.61 3.91 15.08
CA ASN A 96 29.29 3.49 16.30
C ASN A 96 29.00 4.43 17.48
N GLY A 97 28.53 3.86 18.59
CA GLY A 97 28.20 4.59 19.82
C GLY A 97 26.85 5.33 19.78
N GLN A 98 26.11 5.25 18.66
CA GLN A 98 24.76 5.78 18.56
C GLN A 98 23.78 4.85 19.25
N ASN A 99 22.85 5.45 19.99
CA ASN A 99 21.88 4.71 20.79
C ASN A 99 20.49 5.26 20.56
N LYS A 100 19.48 4.39 20.70
CA LYS A 100 18.07 4.76 20.75
C LYS A 100 17.47 4.39 22.10
N THR A 101 16.58 5.22 22.62
CA THR A 101 15.85 4.93 23.85
C THR A 101 14.66 4.01 23.59
N ALA A 102 14.21 3.29 24.62
CA ALA A 102 12.97 2.51 24.54
C ALA A 102 11.78 3.37 24.05
N ASP A 103 11.68 4.62 24.50
CA ASP A 103 10.62 5.53 24.06
C ASP A 103 10.72 5.88 22.58
N GLU A 104 11.93 6.09 22.04
CA GLU A 104 12.12 6.30 20.60
C GLU A 104 11.67 5.08 19.78
N LEU A 105 11.97 3.86 20.26
CA LEU A 105 11.52 2.61 19.63
C LEU A 105 9.99 2.51 19.64
N LEU A 106 9.36 2.81 20.78
CA LEU A 106 7.91 2.78 20.91
C LEU A 106 7.23 3.85 20.03
N VAL A 107 7.74 5.08 20.01
CA VAL A 107 7.22 6.15 19.14
C VAL A 107 7.35 5.75 17.68
N PHE A 108 8.48 5.20 17.28
CA PHE A 108 8.69 4.76 15.91
C PHE A 108 7.81 3.56 15.54
N SER A 109 7.61 2.59 16.44
CA SER A 109 6.68 1.47 16.22
C SER A 109 5.24 1.93 16.00
N ARG A 110 4.78 2.94 16.75
CA ARG A 110 3.45 3.55 16.54
C ARG A 110 3.34 4.24 15.18
N TYR A 111 4.40 4.95 14.78
CA TYR A 111 4.48 5.56 13.45
C TYR A 111 4.36 4.49 12.35
N LEU A 112 5.14 3.41 12.45
CA LEU A 112 5.10 2.31 11.47
C LEU A 112 3.71 1.69 11.38
N ARG A 113 3.02 1.46 12.51
CA ARG A 113 1.64 0.94 12.52
C ARG A 113 0.64 1.85 11.83
N LYS A 114 0.74 3.17 12.09
CA LYS A 114 -0.10 4.15 11.41
C LYS A 114 0.09 4.08 9.89
N GLN A 115 1.34 3.99 9.46
CA GLN A 115 1.69 3.86 8.04
C GLN A 115 1.22 2.52 7.45
N THR A 116 1.29 1.41 8.19
CA THR A 116 0.73 0.12 7.75
C THR A 116 -0.78 0.22 7.50
N ALA A 117 -1.52 0.89 8.38
CA ALA A 117 -2.96 1.08 8.23
C ALA A 117 -3.31 1.97 7.01
N GLU A 118 -2.56 3.05 6.82
CA GLU A 118 -2.72 3.97 5.68
C GLU A 118 -2.42 3.26 4.33
N ILE A 119 -1.36 2.45 4.27
CA ILE A 119 -1.06 1.63 3.09
C ILE A 119 -2.17 0.62 2.82
N GLU A 120 -2.71 -0.01 3.86
CA GLU A 120 -3.80 -0.98 3.69
C GLU A 120 -5.09 -0.29 3.20
N SER A 121 -5.43 0.90 3.69
CA SER A 121 -6.60 1.63 3.18
C SER A 121 -6.44 2.01 1.71
N VAL A 122 -5.25 2.47 1.31
CA VAL A 122 -4.95 2.76 -0.11
C VAL A 122 -5.02 1.50 -0.96
N ARG A 123 -4.52 0.37 -0.46
CA ARG A 123 -4.61 -0.92 -1.16
C ARG A 123 -6.07 -1.34 -1.39
N GLN A 124 -6.91 -1.26 -0.37
CA GLN A 124 -8.33 -1.60 -0.48
C GLN A 124 -9.05 -0.70 -1.48
N LEU A 125 -8.75 0.60 -1.47
CA LEU A 125 -9.27 1.56 -2.44
C LEU A 125 -8.87 1.17 -3.88
N LEU A 126 -7.59 0.92 -4.12
CA LEU A 126 -7.09 0.50 -5.44
C LEU A 126 -7.78 -0.78 -5.93
N LEU A 127 -7.90 -1.80 -5.05
CA LEU A 127 -8.58 -3.05 -5.40
C LEU A 127 -10.06 -2.85 -5.74
N SER A 128 -10.74 -1.94 -5.04
CA SER A 128 -12.15 -1.61 -5.35
C SER A 128 -12.29 -0.93 -6.71
N GLN A 129 -11.44 0.05 -7.00
CA GLN A 129 -11.43 0.76 -8.29
C GLN A 129 -11.11 -0.18 -9.45
N MET A 130 -10.08 -1.03 -9.30
CA MET A 130 -9.73 -2.03 -10.31
C MET A 130 -10.86 -3.01 -10.58
N ARG A 131 -11.62 -3.39 -9.53
CA ARG A 131 -12.79 -4.26 -9.69
C ARG A 131 -13.91 -3.57 -10.46
N GLU A 132 -14.20 -2.31 -10.16
CA GLU A 132 -15.22 -1.53 -10.87
C GLU A 132 -14.85 -1.35 -12.34
N GLU A 133 -13.62 -0.94 -12.64
CA GLU A 133 -13.11 -0.82 -14.01
C GLU A 133 -13.18 -2.17 -14.77
N PHE A 134 -12.84 -3.28 -14.10
CA PHE A 134 -12.94 -4.60 -14.71
C PHE A 134 -14.39 -4.96 -15.05
N ILE A 135 -15.33 -4.67 -14.15
CA ILE A 135 -16.76 -4.90 -14.41
C ILE A 135 -17.22 -4.03 -15.58
N GLU A 136 -16.87 -2.75 -15.62
CA GLU A 136 -17.23 -1.87 -16.74
C GLU A 136 -16.71 -2.41 -18.08
N LEU A 137 -15.44 -2.82 -18.12
CA LEU A 137 -14.80 -3.36 -19.33
C LEU A 137 -15.37 -4.71 -19.76
N THR A 138 -15.80 -5.55 -18.82
CA THR A 138 -16.31 -6.91 -19.11
C THR A 138 -17.84 -6.98 -19.20
N SER A 139 -18.55 -5.95 -18.75
CA SER A 139 -20.01 -5.85 -18.82
C SER A 139 -20.56 -5.48 -20.21
N PHE A 140 -19.69 -5.39 -21.22
CA PHE A 140 -20.11 -5.31 -22.61
C PHE A 140 -20.86 -6.59 -23.00
N GLU A 141 -22.18 -6.58 -22.81
CA GLU A 141 -23.06 -7.46 -23.56
C GLU A 141 -23.01 -7.02 -25.02
N PRO A 142 -22.60 -7.88 -25.98
CA PRO A 142 -22.70 -7.54 -27.38
C PRO A 142 -24.18 -7.29 -27.68
N VAL A 143 -24.47 -6.15 -28.32
CA VAL A 143 -25.79 -5.90 -28.91
C VAL A 143 -26.01 -6.96 -29.99
N THR A 144 -26.62 -8.08 -29.61
CA THR A 144 -26.96 -9.15 -30.53
C THR A 144 -28.13 -8.70 -31.40
N MET A 145 -28.24 -9.22 -32.64
CA MET A 145 -29.43 -8.98 -33.46
C MET A 145 -30.72 -9.29 -32.69
N PHE A 146 -30.68 -10.27 -31.78
CA PHE A 146 -31.81 -10.63 -30.93
C PHE A 146 -32.25 -9.52 -29.97
N SER A 147 -31.31 -8.76 -29.36
CA SER A 147 -31.66 -7.63 -28.50
C SER A 147 -32.21 -6.44 -29.31
N LEU A 148 -31.72 -6.23 -30.53
CA LEU A 148 -32.28 -5.26 -31.48
C LEU A 148 -33.71 -5.64 -31.91
N PHE A 149 -33.94 -6.90 -32.29
CA PHE A 149 -35.30 -7.38 -32.64
C PHE A 149 -36.27 -7.28 -31.47
N LYS A 150 -35.82 -7.55 -30.24
CA LYS A 150 -36.66 -7.41 -29.03
C LYS A 150 -37.01 -5.93 -28.77
N SER A 151 -36.08 -5.02 -29.00
CA SER A 151 -36.31 -3.57 -28.88
C SER A 151 -37.27 -3.04 -29.96
N ILE A 152 -37.07 -3.45 -31.22
CA ILE A 152 -37.96 -3.10 -32.34
C ILE A 152 -39.37 -3.63 -32.06
N LYS A 153 -39.52 -4.90 -31.65
CA LYS A 153 -40.82 -5.49 -31.29
C LYS A 153 -41.52 -4.70 -30.18
N LYS A 154 -40.78 -4.28 -29.15
CA LYS A 154 -41.33 -3.47 -28.04
C LYS A 154 -41.83 -2.11 -28.53
N ASN A 155 -41.04 -1.42 -29.36
CA ASN A 155 -41.40 -0.10 -29.89
C ASN A 155 -42.59 -0.17 -30.85
N VAL A 156 -42.64 -1.21 -31.70
CA VAL A 156 -43.76 -1.47 -32.61
C VAL A 156 -45.04 -1.77 -31.82
N MET A 157 -44.98 -2.64 -30.80
CA MET A 157 -46.12 -2.93 -29.93
C MET A 157 -46.60 -1.68 -29.19
N GLN A 158 -45.70 -0.83 -28.69
CA GLN A 158 -46.08 0.44 -28.06
C GLN A 158 -46.76 1.41 -29.03
N PHE A 159 -46.27 1.51 -30.27
CA PHE A 159 -46.90 2.32 -31.31
C PHE A 159 -48.35 1.86 -31.59
N PHE A 160 -48.56 0.54 -31.70
CA PHE A 160 -49.89 -0.03 -31.93
C PHE A 160 -50.82 0.04 -30.70
N CYS A 161 -50.29 -0.11 -29.49
CA CYS A 161 -51.08 0.06 -28.26
C CYS A 161 -51.47 1.54 -28.02
N ILE A 162 -50.62 2.50 -28.37
CA ILE A 162 -50.92 3.93 -28.26
C ILE A 162 -51.95 4.36 -29.32
N SER A 163 -51.92 3.76 -30.52
CA SER A 163 -52.93 4.03 -31.56
C SER A 163 -54.28 3.36 -31.28
N ALA A 164 -54.31 2.23 -30.56
CA ALA A 164 -55.55 1.60 -30.10
C ALA A 164 -56.29 2.37 -28.98
N LEU A 165 -55.59 3.25 -28.23
CA LEU A 165 -56.17 4.11 -27.19
C LEU A 165 -56.69 5.46 -27.72
N LYS A 166 -56.51 5.74 -29.03
CA LYS A 166 -56.91 7.00 -29.68
C LYS A 166 -58.17 6.89 -30.55
N ASN A 167 -58.84 5.73 -30.55
CA ASN A 167 -60.14 5.52 -31.19
C ASN A 167 -61.24 5.32 -30.15
#